data_AF-A0A2R6MUK9-F1
#
_entry.id   AF-A0A2R6MUK9-F1
#
_cell.length_a   1.000
_cell.length_b   1.000
_cell.length_c   1.000
_cell.angle_alpha   90.00
_cell.angle_beta   90.00
_cell.angle_gamma   90.00
#
_symmetry.space_group_name_H-M   'P 1'
#
loop_
_entity.id
_entity.type
_entity.pdbx_description
1 polymer ?
#
loop_
_entity_poly.entity_id
_entity_poly.type
_entity_poly.pdbx_seq_one_letter_code
_entity_poly.pdbx_strand_id
1 'polypeptide(L)'
;MGHECDACGETFGTLSRLRLHDCPGVDFDDDERLAALAGDLASGLDRGTIISRLPDGGIELSDVETLRAHDSFLAVISPMNNPRESTTERLALLVEGHAYVTEYFPGENGWVVTREEETRDMAKDEAKDTLRKLIQDWQSVVTELSLDYAGGDDGVYDRLRKELNL
;
A
#
# COMPACT_ATOMS: atom_id res chain seq x y z
N MET A 1 -19.82 19.55 17.86
CA MET A 1 -19.59 18.20 17.29
C MET A 1 -18.12 18.13 16.93
N GLY A 2 -17.45 17.04 17.31
CA GLY A 2 -16.08 16.79 16.87
C GLY A 2 -16.06 16.35 15.40
N HIS A 3 -14.88 16.42 14.80
CA HIS A 3 -14.58 15.87 13.48
C HIS A 3 -13.52 14.80 13.67
N GLU A 4 -13.84 13.57 13.30
CA GLU A 4 -12.94 12.43 13.46
C GLU A 4 -12.11 12.22 12.18
N CYS A 5 -10.84 11.85 12.33
CA CYS A 5 -10.03 11.40 11.21
C CYS A 5 -10.39 9.96 10.86
N ASP A 6 -10.82 9.72 9.61
CA ASP A 6 -11.20 8.37 9.17
C ASP A 6 -10.03 7.38 9.17
N ALA A 7 -8.78 7.85 9.15
CA ALA A 7 -7.58 7.01 9.13
C ALA A 7 -7.08 6.67 10.55
N CYS A 8 -6.90 7.66 11.43
CA CYS A 8 -6.33 7.44 12.78
C CYS A 8 -7.36 7.56 13.93
N GLY A 9 -8.63 7.86 13.64
CA GLY A 9 -9.73 8.00 14.60
C GLY A 9 -9.57 9.12 15.63
N GLU A 10 -8.58 10.00 15.48
CA GLU A 10 -8.43 11.15 16.37
C GLU A 10 -9.58 12.16 16.15
N THR A 11 -10.19 12.61 17.24
CA THR A 11 -11.29 13.59 17.19
C THR A 11 -10.78 15.01 17.38
N PHE A 12 -11.05 15.87 16.40
CA PHE A 12 -10.68 17.28 16.39
C PHE A 12 -11.87 18.20 16.64
N GLY A 13 -11.63 19.30 17.35
CA GLY A 13 -12.67 20.31 17.62
C GLY A 13 -13.07 21.16 16.40
N THR A 14 -12.30 21.14 15.31
CA THR A 14 -12.55 21.92 14.08
C THR A 14 -12.04 21.20 12.84
N LEU A 15 -12.70 21.42 11.69
CA LEU A 15 -12.26 20.90 10.38
C LEU A 15 -10.85 21.38 9.97
N SER A 16 -10.47 22.61 10.35
CA SER A 16 -9.13 23.13 10.03
C SER A 16 -8.02 22.35 10.73
N ARG A 17 -8.26 21.87 11.96
CA ARG A 17 -7.29 21.02 12.66
C ARG A 17 -7.22 19.63 12.05
N LEU A 18 -8.37 19.04 11.73
CA LEU A 18 -8.40 17.76 11.00
C LEU A 18 -7.62 17.85 9.68
N ARG A 19 -7.71 18.95 8.93
CA ARG A 19 -6.96 19.08 7.65
C ARG A 19 -5.45 19.29 7.81
N LEU A 20 -4.99 19.67 8.99
CA LEU A 20 -3.60 20.03 9.26
C LEU A 20 -2.90 19.04 10.19
N HIS A 21 -3.59 17.97 10.61
CA HIS A 21 -2.97 16.96 11.46
C HIS A 21 -2.06 16.07 10.61
N ASP A 22 -0.88 15.78 11.14
CA ASP A 22 0.01 14.76 10.61
C ASP A 22 -0.57 13.41 11.04
N CYS A 23 -1.26 12.74 10.12
CA CYS A 23 -1.94 11.49 10.38
C CYS A 23 -0.90 10.36 10.46
N PRO A 24 -0.82 9.58 11.56
CA PRO A 24 0.06 8.42 11.61
C PRO A 24 -0.37 7.28 10.67
N GLY A 25 -1.58 7.35 10.10
CA GLY A 25 -2.22 6.29 9.30
C GLY A 25 -3.16 5.40 10.13
N VAL A 26 -3.54 4.25 9.57
CA VAL A 26 -4.31 3.23 10.30
C VAL A 26 -3.51 2.69 11.47
N ASP A 27 -4.19 2.60 12.61
CA ASP A 27 -3.73 1.80 13.73
C ASP A 27 -4.04 0.34 13.41
N PHE A 28 -3.01 -0.46 13.15
CA PHE A 28 -3.19 -1.87 12.79
C PHE A 28 -3.67 -2.72 13.97
N ASP A 29 -3.61 -2.23 15.21
CA ASP A 29 -4.19 -2.93 16.37
C ASP A 29 -5.73 -2.75 16.46
N ASP A 30 -6.33 -1.92 15.58
CA ASP A 30 -7.76 -1.67 15.50
C ASP A 30 -8.42 -2.46 14.35
N ASP A 31 -9.16 -3.51 14.71
CA ASP A 31 -9.87 -4.41 13.79
C ASP A 31 -10.87 -3.66 12.88
N GLU A 32 -11.55 -2.62 13.38
CA GLU A 32 -12.53 -1.87 12.58
C GLU A 32 -11.84 -1.09 11.45
N ARG A 33 -10.63 -0.58 11.71
CA ARG A 33 -9.84 0.15 10.71
C ARG A 33 -9.20 -0.76 9.70
N LEU A 34 -8.76 -1.95 10.13
CA LEU A 34 -8.31 -3.00 9.22
C LEU A 34 -9.41 -3.44 8.28
N ALA A 35 -10.62 -3.66 8.81
CA ALA A 35 -11.80 -3.97 8.02
C ALA A 35 -12.13 -2.83 7.03
N ALA A 36 -12.00 -1.57 7.43
CA ALA A 36 -12.19 -0.43 6.53
C ALA A 36 -11.15 -0.38 5.40
N LEU A 37 -9.86 -0.61 5.70
CA LEU A 37 -8.81 -0.73 4.68
C LEU A 37 -9.11 -1.87 3.69
N ALA A 38 -9.48 -3.04 4.20
CA ALA A 38 -9.82 -4.16 3.34
C ALA A 38 -11.09 -3.89 2.50
N GLY A 39 -12.06 -3.15 3.04
CA GLY A 39 -13.25 -2.72 2.32
C GLY A 39 -12.94 -1.79 1.15
N ASP A 40 -12.06 -0.80 1.37
CA ASP A 40 -11.60 0.10 0.30
C ASP A 40 -10.88 -0.69 -0.81
N LEU A 41 -10.00 -1.64 -0.44
CA LEU A 41 -9.32 -2.51 -1.40
C LEU A 41 -10.30 -3.42 -2.15
N ALA A 42 -11.29 -4.00 -1.46
CA ALA A 42 -12.28 -4.88 -2.08
C ALA A 42 -13.25 -4.13 -3.01
N SER A 43 -13.35 -2.80 -2.88
CA SER A 43 -14.13 -1.96 -3.79
C SER A 43 -13.50 -1.76 -5.18
N GLY A 44 -12.21 -2.09 -5.32
CA GLY A 44 -11.45 -1.92 -6.55
C GLY A 44 -10.77 -0.55 -6.62
N LEU A 45 -9.48 -0.49 -6.26
CA LEU A 45 -8.64 0.70 -6.46
C LEU A 45 -7.90 0.66 -7.81
N ASP A 46 -7.86 1.79 -8.50
CA ASP A 46 -7.11 1.96 -9.74
C ASP A 46 -5.60 2.13 -9.49
N ARG A 47 -4.78 1.76 -10.47
CA ARG A 47 -3.35 2.09 -10.49
C ARG A 47 -3.13 3.61 -10.36
N GLY A 48 -2.18 4.00 -9.50
CA GLY A 48 -1.87 5.38 -9.16
C GLY A 48 -2.67 5.92 -7.97
N THR A 49 -3.66 5.18 -7.46
CA THR A 49 -4.40 5.57 -6.26
C THR A 49 -3.49 5.58 -5.04
N ILE A 50 -3.58 6.65 -4.25
CA ILE A 50 -2.93 6.78 -2.95
C ILE A 50 -3.83 6.14 -1.89
N ILE A 51 -3.29 5.18 -1.13
CA ILE A 51 -3.98 4.49 -0.05
C ILE A 51 -3.76 5.27 1.25
N SER A 52 -4.60 6.27 1.50
CA SER A 52 -4.51 7.16 2.67
C SER A 52 -4.70 6.47 4.03
N ARG A 53 -5.18 5.22 4.03
CA ARG A 53 -5.31 4.41 5.23
C ARG A 53 -4.00 3.76 5.66
N LEU A 54 -3.03 3.59 4.76
CA LEU A 54 -1.72 3.09 5.19
C LEU A 54 -0.91 4.20 5.87
N PRO A 55 0.06 3.86 6.74
CA PRO A 55 0.91 4.84 7.41
C PRO A 55 1.65 5.77 6.45
N ASP A 56 1.91 7.00 6.89
CA ASP A 56 2.73 8.01 6.18
C ASP A 56 4.25 7.69 6.29
N GLY A 57 4.59 6.40 6.19
CA GLY A 57 5.91 5.82 6.38
C GLY A 57 5.96 4.38 5.92
N GLY A 58 7.17 3.80 5.95
CA GLY A 58 7.33 2.35 5.80
C GLY A 58 6.57 1.61 6.91
N ILE A 59 6.01 0.45 6.57
CA ILE A 59 5.20 -0.35 7.50
C ILE A 59 6.13 -1.25 8.31
N GLU A 60 5.95 -1.35 9.62
CA GLU A 60 6.78 -2.24 10.45
C GLU A 60 6.45 -3.71 10.17
N LEU A 61 7.41 -4.60 10.41
CA LEU A 61 7.17 -6.04 10.23
C LEU A 61 6.04 -6.58 11.14
N SER A 62 5.87 -6.03 12.35
CA SER A 62 4.76 -6.35 13.24
C SER A 62 3.40 -6.05 12.60
N ASP A 63 3.27 -4.89 11.98
CA ASP A 63 2.05 -4.47 11.29
C ASP A 63 1.73 -5.37 10.11
N VAL A 64 2.76 -5.82 9.37
CA VAL A 64 2.59 -6.80 8.28
C VAL A 64 2.05 -8.13 8.83
N GLU A 65 2.54 -8.59 9.99
CA GLU A 65 1.99 -9.81 10.61
C GLU A 65 0.54 -9.60 11.09
N THR A 66 0.19 -8.42 11.59
CA THR A 66 -1.19 -8.08 11.95
C THR A 66 -2.10 -8.11 10.72
N LEU A 67 -1.68 -7.53 9.60
CA LEU A 67 -2.39 -7.63 8.32
C LEU A 67 -2.56 -9.08 7.86
N ARG A 68 -1.52 -9.92 8.01
CA ARG A 68 -1.58 -11.36 7.66
C ARG A 68 -2.55 -12.15 8.53
N ALA A 69 -2.71 -11.75 9.79
CA ALA A 69 -3.58 -12.42 10.74
C ALA A 69 -5.06 -12.06 10.57
N HIS A 70 -5.36 -10.92 9.92
CA HIS A 70 -6.72 -10.43 9.75
C HIS A 70 -7.46 -11.12 8.59
N ASP A 71 -8.70 -11.57 8.85
CA ASP A 71 -9.45 -12.48 7.97
C ASP A 71 -9.79 -11.89 6.59
N SER A 72 -9.88 -10.57 6.47
CA SER A 72 -10.15 -9.91 5.19
C SER A 72 -8.98 -9.94 4.20
N PHE A 73 -7.77 -10.28 4.66
CA PHE A 73 -6.59 -10.41 3.80
C PHE A 73 -6.30 -11.88 3.51
N LEU A 74 -6.55 -12.29 2.27
CA LEU A 74 -6.33 -13.67 1.82
C LEU A 74 -4.83 -14.01 1.65
N ALA A 75 -4.00 -12.99 1.39
CA ALA A 75 -2.55 -13.05 1.41
C ALA A 75 -1.94 -11.65 1.56
N VAL A 76 -0.83 -11.56 2.30
CA VAL A 76 -0.03 -10.34 2.42
C VAL A 76 1.44 -10.71 2.28
N ILE A 77 2.12 -10.11 1.30
CA ILE A 77 3.52 -10.38 0.96
C ILE A 77 4.30 -9.07 1.03
N SER A 78 5.43 -9.06 1.74
CA SER A 78 6.36 -7.93 1.83
C SER A 78 7.66 -8.25 1.08
N PRO A 79 7.68 -8.10 -0.26
CA PRO A 79 8.83 -8.48 -1.09
C PRO A 79 10.06 -7.56 -0.91
N MET A 80 9.88 -6.34 -0.41
CA MET A 80 10.98 -5.39 -0.22
C MET A 80 10.95 -4.80 1.19
N ASN A 81 11.98 -5.12 1.97
CA ASN A 81 12.19 -4.63 3.32
C ASN A 81 13.48 -3.82 3.35
N ASN A 82 13.44 -2.64 3.97
CA ASN A 82 14.61 -1.84 4.29
C ASN A 82 15.23 -2.38 5.59
N PRO A 83 16.37 -3.10 5.56
CA PRO A 83 16.91 -3.74 6.76
C PRO A 83 17.47 -2.74 7.79
N ARG A 84 17.77 -1.50 7.38
CA ARG A 84 18.29 -0.47 8.28
C ARG A 84 17.18 0.13 9.14
N GLU A 85 16.00 0.26 8.56
CA GLU A 85 14.83 0.86 9.22
C GLU A 85 13.85 -0.21 9.70
N SER A 86 14.05 -1.48 9.33
CA SER A 86 13.18 -2.61 9.65
C SER A 86 11.72 -2.41 9.18
N THR A 87 11.57 -1.64 8.11
CA THR A 87 10.28 -1.29 7.48
C THR A 87 10.13 -1.95 6.11
N THR A 88 8.89 -2.21 5.72
CA THR A 88 8.49 -2.62 4.37
C THR A 88 8.13 -1.38 3.57
N GLU A 89 8.66 -1.26 2.35
CA GLU A 89 8.37 -0.17 1.40
C GLU A 89 7.61 -0.66 0.16
N ARG A 90 7.40 -1.97 0.04
CA ARG A 90 6.51 -2.59 -0.95
C ARG A 90 5.64 -3.64 -0.30
N LEU A 91 4.34 -3.51 -0.48
CA LEU A 91 3.36 -4.42 0.09
C LEU A 91 2.46 -4.96 -1.02
N ALA A 92 2.34 -6.27 -1.08
CA ALA A 92 1.43 -6.94 -2.00
C ALA A 92 0.29 -7.57 -1.19
N LEU A 93 -0.93 -7.21 -1.57
CA LEU A 93 -2.15 -7.51 -0.82
C LEU A 93 -3.11 -8.28 -1.71
N LEU A 94 -3.68 -9.37 -1.19
CA LEU A 94 -4.81 -10.05 -1.79
C LEU A 94 -5.98 -9.96 -0.82
N VAL A 95 -7.06 -9.32 -1.27
CA VAL A 95 -8.33 -9.23 -0.57
C VAL A 95 -9.41 -9.93 -1.40
N GLU A 96 -10.66 -9.94 -0.92
CA GLU A 96 -11.76 -10.48 -1.70
C GLU A 96 -11.89 -9.75 -3.04
N GLY A 97 -11.76 -10.50 -4.13
CA GLY A 97 -11.99 -10.01 -5.48
C GLY A 97 -10.87 -9.18 -6.11
N HIS A 98 -9.79 -8.84 -5.39
CA HIS A 98 -8.71 -8.02 -5.93
C HIS A 98 -7.32 -8.37 -5.37
N ALA A 99 -6.31 -8.29 -6.25
CA ALA A 99 -4.90 -8.39 -5.93
C ALA A 99 -4.19 -7.06 -6.22
N TYR A 100 -3.28 -6.65 -5.34
CA TYR A 100 -2.57 -5.37 -5.42
C TYR A 100 -1.07 -5.53 -5.17
N VAL A 101 -0.28 -4.72 -5.85
CA VAL A 101 1.09 -4.37 -5.45
C VAL A 101 1.11 -2.88 -5.18
N THR A 102 1.66 -2.50 -4.03
CA THR A 102 1.73 -1.12 -3.56
C THR A 102 3.17 -0.76 -3.21
N GLU A 103 3.56 0.48 -3.48
CA GLU A 103 4.90 1.00 -3.20
C GLU A 103 4.77 2.28 -2.37
N TYR A 104 5.64 2.42 -1.38
CA TYR A 104 5.76 3.63 -0.59
C TYR A 104 6.66 4.65 -1.31
N PHE A 105 6.12 5.84 -1.57
CA PHE A 105 6.82 6.99 -2.13
C PHE A 105 6.94 8.09 -1.08
N PRO A 106 8.10 8.22 -0.40
CA PRO A 106 8.27 9.22 0.65
C PRO A 106 8.06 10.65 0.14
N GLY A 107 7.48 11.50 0.99
CA GLY A 107 7.36 12.95 0.80
C GLY A 107 5.98 13.46 0.38
N GLU A 108 5.38 12.92 -0.70
CA GLU A 108 4.16 13.52 -1.28
C GLU A 108 3.02 12.53 -1.57
N ASN A 109 3.32 11.27 -1.91
CA ASN A 109 2.30 10.35 -2.45
C ASN A 109 2.00 9.15 -1.55
N GLY A 110 2.72 8.96 -0.43
CA GLY A 110 2.46 7.86 0.50
C GLY A 110 2.51 6.49 -0.17
N TRP A 111 1.60 5.59 0.24
CA TRP A 111 1.45 4.28 -0.37
C TRP A 111 0.60 4.35 -1.63
N VAL A 112 1.16 3.92 -2.76
CA VAL A 112 0.51 4.01 -4.07
C VAL A 112 0.27 2.62 -4.66
N VAL A 113 -0.91 2.39 -5.23
CA VAL A 113 -1.21 1.19 -6.02
C VAL A 113 -0.39 1.23 -7.32
N THR A 114 0.57 0.32 -7.47
CA THR A 114 1.42 0.24 -8.66
C THR A 114 0.92 -0.81 -9.65
N ARG A 115 0.32 -1.90 -9.16
CA ARG A 115 -0.35 -2.94 -9.93
C ARG A 115 -1.59 -3.44 -9.22
N GLU A 116 -2.53 -3.90 -10.00
CA GLU A 116 -3.87 -4.31 -9.62
C GLU A 116 -4.34 -5.41 -10.57
N GLU A 117 -5.15 -6.35 -10.08
CA GLU A 117 -5.89 -7.29 -10.94
C GLU A 117 -7.19 -7.68 -10.22
N GLU A 118 -8.27 -7.82 -10.99
CA GLU A 118 -9.53 -8.36 -10.47
C GLU A 118 -9.45 -9.89 -10.37
N THR A 119 -9.76 -10.44 -9.20
CA THR A 119 -9.67 -11.87 -8.90
C THR A 119 -11.00 -12.48 -8.43
N ARG A 120 -12.13 -11.79 -8.64
CA ARG A 120 -13.46 -12.18 -8.11
C ARG A 120 -13.91 -13.57 -8.58
N ASP A 121 -13.59 -13.94 -9.80
CA ASP A 121 -13.98 -15.23 -10.41
C ASP A 121 -12.87 -16.30 -10.31
N MET A 122 -11.78 -16.02 -9.59
CA MET A 122 -10.65 -16.93 -9.45
C MET A 122 -10.77 -17.79 -8.20
N ALA A 123 -10.29 -19.03 -8.27
CA ALA A 123 -10.09 -19.82 -7.06
C ALA A 123 -8.97 -19.20 -6.19
N LYS A 124 -9.00 -19.44 -4.88
CA LYS A 124 -8.03 -18.84 -3.94
C LYS A 124 -6.56 -19.05 -4.33
N ASP A 125 -6.20 -20.26 -4.79
CA ASP A 125 -4.83 -20.56 -5.19
C ASP A 125 -4.46 -19.87 -6.52
N GLU A 126 -5.41 -19.76 -7.45
CA GLU A 126 -5.23 -19.01 -8.69
C GLU A 126 -5.05 -17.51 -8.43
N ALA A 127 -5.86 -16.93 -7.54
CA ALA A 127 -5.73 -15.53 -7.13
C ALA A 127 -4.37 -15.25 -6.45
N LYS A 128 -3.85 -16.20 -5.66
CA LYS A 128 -2.49 -16.11 -5.08
C LYS A 128 -1.40 -16.19 -6.14
N ASP A 129 -1.57 -17.02 -7.16
CA ASP A 129 -0.64 -17.09 -8.29
C ASP A 129 -0.68 -15.81 -9.13
N THR A 130 -1.85 -15.21 -9.31
CA THR A 130 -2.00 -13.87 -9.89
C THR A 130 -1.23 -12.83 -9.10
N LEU A 131 -1.39 -12.78 -7.76
CA LEU A 131 -0.62 -11.85 -6.92
C LEU A 131 0.90 -12.04 -7.11
N ARG A 132 1.38 -13.29 -7.15
CA ARG A 132 2.81 -13.59 -7.37
C ARG A 132 3.31 -13.09 -8.72
N LYS A 133 2.50 -13.23 -9.78
CA LYS A 133 2.83 -12.70 -11.11
C LYS A 133 2.91 -11.18 -11.09
N LEU A 134 1.94 -10.48 -10.49
CA LEU A 134 1.99 -9.02 -10.35
C LEU A 134 3.27 -8.56 -9.64
N ILE A 135 3.68 -9.25 -8.58
CA ILE A 135 4.94 -8.96 -7.87
C ILE A 135 6.14 -9.13 -8.80
N GLN A 136 6.22 -10.23 -9.56
CA GLN A 136 7.32 -10.53 -10.48
C GLN A 136 7.41 -9.53 -11.64
N ASP A 137 6.26 -9.21 -12.22
CA ASP A 137 6.16 -8.23 -13.31
C ASP A 137 6.61 -6.85 -12.82
N TRP A 138 6.14 -6.42 -11.65
CA TRP A 138 6.55 -5.14 -11.08
C TRP A 138 8.04 -5.12 -10.71
N GLN A 139 8.55 -6.18 -10.09
CA GLN A 139 9.97 -6.28 -9.76
C GLN A 139 10.86 -6.20 -11.01
N SER A 140 10.40 -6.75 -12.14
CA SER A 140 11.11 -6.68 -13.41
C SER A 140 11.20 -5.23 -13.91
N VAL A 141 10.07 -4.50 -13.91
CA VAL A 141 10.03 -3.07 -14.28
C VAL A 141 10.95 -2.24 -13.39
N VAL A 142 10.88 -2.41 -12.07
CA VAL A 142 11.73 -1.68 -11.12
C VAL A 142 13.22 -1.98 -11.36
N THR A 143 13.55 -3.23 -11.68
CA THR A 143 14.93 -3.66 -11.96
C THR A 143 15.45 -3.04 -13.25
N GLU A 144 14.65 -3.03 -14.32
CA GLU A 144 14.99 -2.36 -15.59
C GLU A 144 15.24 -0.86 -15.38
N LEU A 145 14.34 -0.17 -14.68
CA LEU A 145 14.47 1.25 -14.35
C LEU A 145 15.73 1.53 -13.50
N SER A 146 16.07 0.62 -12.59
CA SER A 146 17.26 0.72 -11.75
C SER A 146 18.56 0.43 -12.51
N LEU A 147 18.54 -0.43 -13.53
CA LEU A 147 19.71 -0.70 -14.38
C LEU A 147 20.00 0.45 -15.34
N ASP A 148 18.95 1.06 -15.92
CA ASP A 148 19.07 2.28 -16.70
C ASP A 148 19.72 3.44 -15.90
N TYR A 149 19.51 3.44 -14.58
CA TYR A 149 19.99 4.48 -13.66
C TYR A 149 21.51 4.45 -13.41
N ALA A 150 22.22 3.36 -13.72
CA ALA A 150 23.69 3.34 -13.64
C ALA A 150 24.38 4.39 -14.55
N GLY A 151 23.60 5.12 -15.38
CA GLY A 151 24.05 6.19 -16.29
C GLY A 151 23.72 7.65 -15.92
N GLY A 152 22.90 7.96 -14.91
CA GLY A 152 22.78 9.31 -14.32
C GLY A 152 21.47 10.12 -14.45
N ASP A 153 21.34 11.05 -13.49
CA ASP A 153 20.51 12.26 -13.27
C ASP A 153 19.07 12.20 -12.69
N ASP A 154 18.19 11.23 -12.99
CA ASP A 154 16.86 11.14 -12.33
C ASP A 154 16.84 10.01 -11.27
N GLY A 155 16.32 10.27 -10.06
CA GLY A 155 16.17 9.23 -9.04
C GLY A 155 15.19 8.13 -9.49
N VAL A 156 15.43 6.86 -9.10
CA VAL A 156 14.56 5.72 -9.45
C VAL A 156 13.09 6.00 -9.10
N TYR A 157 12.83 6.67 -7.97
CA TYR A 157 11.48 7.06 -7.55
C TYR A 157 10.80 8.06 -8.50
N ASP A 158 11.51 9.02 -9.08
CA ASP A 158 10.91 9.99 -10.00
C ASP A 158 10.52 9.34 -11.32
N ARG A 159 11.26 8.33 -11.75
CA ARG A 159 10.92 7.56 -12.97
C ARG A 159 9.79 6.57 -12.72
N LEU A 160 9.75 5.94 -11.54
CA LEU A 160 8.60 5.15 -11.10
C LEU A 160 7.33 6.01 -11.05
N ARG A 161 7.40 7.24 -10.54
CA ARG A 161 6.28 8.19 -10.58
C ARG A 161 5.83 8.48 -12.01
N LYS A 162 6.77 8.77 -12.93
CA LYS A 162 6.46 8.96 -14.36
C LYS A 162 5.77 7.74 -14.98
N GLU A 163 6.18 6.52 -14.62
CA GLU A 163 5.55 5.27 -15.12
C GLU A 163 4.10 5.12 -14.63
N LEU A 164 3.79 5.64 -13.44
CA LEU A 164 2.46 5.67 -12.85
C LEU A 164 1.62 6.89 -13.27
N ASN A 165 2.17 7.82 -14.07
CA ASN A 165 1.58 9.13 -14.40
C ASN A 165 1.28 10.01 -13.16
N LEU A 166 2.15 9.92 -12.15
CA LEU A 166 2.12 10.75 -10.94
C LEU A 166 3.01 11.98 -11.08
#